data_AF-A5UH02-F1
#
_entry.id   AF-A5UH02-F1
#
_cell.length_a   1.000
_cell.length_b   1.000
_cell.length_c   1.000
_cell.angle_alpha   90.00
_cell.angle_beta   90.00
_cell.angle_gamma   90.00
#
_symmetry.space_group_name_H-M   'P 1'
#
loop_
_entity.id
_entity.type
_entity.pdbx_description
1 polymer ?
#
loop_
_entity_poly.entity_id
_entity_poly.type
_entity_poly.pdbx_seq_one_letter_code
_entity_poly.pdbx_strand_id
1 'polypeptide(L)' 'MTKYNTLFKQQVIEFDLQNGKNRSLTRRYFQLASRTLRHWINQFNHSGINGLAVLDKTEMTHLNLNLT' A
#
# COMPACT_ATOMS: atom_id res chain seq x y z
N MET A 1 -0.79 -3.89 14.98
CA MET A 1 -0.87 -2.49 14.53
C MET A 1 -0.18 -2.35 13.19
N THR A 2 -0.96 -2.11 12.13
CA THR A 2 -0.42 -1.73 10.83
C THR A 2 0.05 -0.28 10.93
N LYS A 3 1.37 -0.08 11.04
CA LYS A 3 2.01 1.25 11.19
C LYS A 3 1.63 2.27 10.11
N TYR A 4 1.14 1.80 8.97
CA TYR A 4 0.87 2.62 7.78
C TYR A 4 -0.56 2.39 7.28
N ASN A 5 -1.35 3.46 7.20
CA ASN A 5 -2.71 3.44 6.64
C ASN A 5 -2.70 3.42 5.10
N THR A 6 -3.85 3.12 4.49
CA THR A 6 -3.99 3.00 3.03
C THR A 6 -3.62 4.29 2.29
N LEU A 7 -4.05 5.45 2.79
CA LEU A 7 -3.79 6.75 2.17
C LEU A 7 -2.28 7.04 2.08
N PHE A 8 -1.54 6.77 3.15
CA PHE A 8 -0.08 6.94 3.17
C PHE A 8 0.60 6.03 2.14
N LYS A 9 0.17 4.76 2.05
CA LYS A 9 0.71 3.84 1.03
C LYS A 9 0.43 4.33 -0.39
N GLN A 10 -0.77 4.87 -0.63
CA GLN A 10 -1.14 5.44 -1.92
C GLN A 10 -0.24 6.62 -2.30
N GLN A 11 -0.02 7.57 -1.39
CA GLN A 11 0.88 8.72 -1.61
C GLN A 11 2.30 8.27 -1.97
N VAL A 12 2.80 7.21 -1.32
CA VAL A 12 4.13 6.65 -1.61
C VAL A 12 4.20 6.08 -3.03
N ILE A 13 3.16 5.36 -3.47
CA ILE A 13 3.11 4.77 -4.81
C ILE A 13 2.97 5.84 -5.89
N GLU A 14 2.10 6.84 -5.68
CA GLU A 14 1.95 7.97 -6.61
C GLU A 14 3.26 8.74 -6.79
N PHE A 15 3.96 9.02 -5.68
CA PHE A 15 5.28 9.64 -5.73
C PHE A 15 6.30 8.79 -6.50
N ASP A 16 6.33 7.47 -6.27
CA ASP A 16 7.24 6.57 -7.00
C ASP A 16 6.98 6.62 -8.51
N LEU A 17 5.72 6.60 -8.92
CA LEU A 17 5.31 6.68 -10.33
C LEU A 17 5.67 8.03 -10.97
N GLN A 18 5.38 9.14 -10.28
CA GLN A 18 5.69 10.49 -10.75
C GLN A 18 7.19 10.75 -10.90
N ASN A 19 8.01 10.07 -10.09
CA ASN A 19 9.47 10.22 -10.10
C ASN A 19 10.18 9.09 -10.89
N GLY A 20 9.52 8.54 -11.91
CA GLY A 20 10.12 7.57 -12.83
C GLY A 20 10.49 6.23 -12.18
N LYS A 21 9.77 5.83 -11.13
CA LYS A 21 10.03 4.62 -10.32
C LYS A 21 11.41 4.63 -9.67
N ASN A 22 11.92 5.81 -9.29
CA ASN A 22 13.17 5.95 -8.57
C ASN A 22 13.00 5.50 -7.10
N ARG A 23 13.10 4.18 -6.88
CA ARG A 23 12.92 3.55 -5.56
C ARG A 23 13.91 4.04 -4.51
N SER A 24 15.10 4.53 -4.89
CA SER A 24 16.06 5.08 -3.93
C SER A 24 15.61 6.46 -3.43
N LEU A 25 15.13 7.31 -4.33
CA LEU A 25 14.53 8.60 -3.99
C LEU A 25 13.27 8.42 -3.13
N THR A 26 12.34 7.56 -3.56
CA THR A 26 11.09 7.27 -2.83
C THR A 26 11.38 6.82 -1.40
N ARG A 27 12.32 5.88 -1.21
CA ARG A 27 12.70 5.41 0.14
C ARG A 27 13.29 6.51 1.01
N ARG A 28 14.15 7.36 0.44
CA ARG A 28 14.78 8.46 1.18
C ARG A 28 13.74 9.50 1.60
N TYR A 29 12.82 9.85 0.71
CA TYR A 29 11.78 10.84 0.98
C TYR A 29 10.82 10.38 2.10
N PHE A 30 10.32 9.14 2.00
CA PHE A 30 9.36 8.60 2.98
C PHE A 30 10.02 7.85 4.16
N GLN A 31 11.35 7.82 4.21
CA GLN A 31 12.12 7.11 5.24
C GLN A 31 11.72 5.62 5.36
N LEU A 32 11.54 4.96 4.22
CA LEU A 32 11.08 3.57 4.14
C LEU A 32 12.21 2.57 3.97
N ALA A 33 12.09 1.44 4.65
CA ALA A 33 12.91 0.27 4.38
C ALA A 33 12.63 -0.27 2.95
N SER A 34 13.68 -0.82 2.31
CA SER A 34 13.56 -1.38 0.95
C SER A 34 12.47 -2.44 0.81
N ARG A 35 12.37 -3.31 1.82
CA ARG A 35 11.37 -4.40 1.85
C ARG A 35 9.95 -3.86 1.88
N THR A 36 9.71 -2.77 2.62
CA THR A 36 8.38 -2.14 2.74
C THR A 36 7.92 -1.58 1.40
N LEU A 37 8.74 -0.75 0.76
CA LEU A 37 8.39 -0.16 -0.53
C LEU A 37 8.15 -1.24 -1.60
N ARG A 38 9.04 -2.25 -1.68
CA ARG A 38 8.90 -3.35 -2.64
C ARG A 38 7.61 -4.13 -2.43
N HIS A 39 7.24 -4.38 -1.17
CA HIS A 39 6.02 -5.10 -0.85
C HIS A 39 4.77 -4.33 -1.32
N TRP A 40 4.71 -3.01 -1.07
CA TRP A 40 3.58 -2.19 -1.52
C TRP A 40 3.51 -2.05 -3.03
N ILE A 41 4.65 -1.93 -3.73
CA ILE A 41 4.69 -1.95 -5.19
C ILE A 41 4.13 -3.27 -5.73
N ASN A 42 4.52 -4.41 -5.14
CA ASN A 42 4.02 -5.72 -5.57
C ASN A 42 2.51 -5.86 -5.32
N GLN A 43 2.01 -5.39 -4.16
CA GLN A 43 0.59 -5.37 -3.86
C GLN A 43 -0.20 -4.50 -4.83
N PHE A 44 0.30 -3.30 -5.13
CA PHE A 44 -0.31 -2.39 -6.08
C PHE A 44 -0.31 -2.96 -7.50
N ASN A 45 0.80 -3.56 -7.94
CA ASN A 45 0.88 -4.17 -9.27
C ASN A 45 -0.08 -5.37 -9.42
N HIS A 46 -0.36 -6.09 -8.32
CA HIS A 46 -1.25 -7.25 -8.34
C HIS A 46 -2.74 -6.87 -8.27
N SER A 47 -3.11 -5.85 -7.49
CA SER A 47 -4.50 -5.56 -7.16
C SER A 47 -4.87 -4.06 -7.12
N GLY A 48 -4.01 -3.19 -7.66
CA GLY A 48 -4.21 -1.74 -7.61
C GLY A 48 -4.30 -1.21 -6.17
N ILE A 49 -5.12 -0.18 -5.97
CA ILE A 49 -5.32 0.45 -4.65
C ILE A 49 -5.86 -0.56 -3.62
N ASN A 50 -6.66 -1.54 -4.04
CA ASN A 50 -7.20 -2.58 -3.15
C ASN A 50 -6.07 -3.42 -2.52
N GLY A 51 -4.96 -3.62 -3.23
CA GLY A 51 -3.78 -4.30 -2.67
C GLY A 51 -3.10 -3.53 -1.53
N LEU A 52 -3.29 -2.20 -1.46
CA LEU A 52 -2.71 -1.36 -0.42
C LEU A 52 -3.58 -1.27 0.83
N ALA A 53 -4.85 -1.68 0.75
CA ALA A 53 -5.78 -1.63 1.87
C ALA A 53 -5.23 -2.37 3.09
N VAL A 54 -5.32 -1.75 4.26
CA VAL A 54 -5.19 -2.47 5.52
C VAL A 54 -6.50 -3.23 5.69
N LEU A 55 -6.50 -4.52 5.35
CA LEU A 55 -7.58 -5.41 5.74
C LEU A 55 -7.47 -5.58 7.26
N ASP A 56 -8.16 -4.73 8.00
CA ASP A 56 -8.41 -5.03 9.40
C ASP A 56 -9.34 -6.25 9.42
N LYS A 57 -8.99 -7.30 10.16
CA LYS A 57 -9.75 -8.56 10.16
C LYS A 57 -11.22 -8.37 10.51
N THR A 58 -11.53 -7.27 11.21
CA THR A 58 -12.87 -6.84 11.61
C THR A 58 -13.79 -6.50 10.42
N GLU A 59 -13.24 -5.96 9.32
CA GLU A 59 -14.02 -5.58 8.13
C GLU A 59 -14.37 -6.79 7.23
N MET A 60 -13.56 -7.86 7.27
CA MET A 60 -13.88 -9.10 6.55
C MET A 60 -15.15 -9.78 7.11
N THR A 61 -15.44 -9.60 8.38
CA THR A 61 -16.68 -10.08 9.01
C THR A 61 -17.93 -9.34 8.52
N HIS A 62 -17.82 -8.07 8.11
CA HIS A 62 -18.97 -7.27 7.64
C HIS A 62 -19.23 -7.41 6.13
N LEU A 63 -18.19 -7.61 5.31
CA LEU A 63 -18.33 -7.83 3.87
C LEU A 63 -18.93 -9.20 3.51
N ASN A 64 -18.74 -10.24 4.34
CA ASN A 64 -19.29 -11.58 4.09
C ASN A 64 -20.78 -11.74 4.45
N LEU A 65 -21.38 -10.81 5.20
CA LEU A 65 -22.79 -10.88 5.61
C LEU A 65 -23.75 -10.19 4.63
N ASN A 66 -23.23 -9.51 3.60
CA ASN A 66 -24.04 -8.81 2.59
C ASN A 66 -24.11 -9.56 1.24
N LEU A 67 -23.63 -10.81 1.17
CA LEU A 67 -23.62 -11.65 -0.05
C LEU A 67 -24.36 -12.99 0.11
N THR A 68 -25.25 -13.11 1.10
CA THR A 68 -26.19 -14.24 1.27
C THR A 68 -27.59 -13.70 1.43
#